data_AF-A0AAV1ZQA6-F1
#
_entry.id   AF-A0AAV1ZQA6-F1
#
_cell.length_a   1.000
_cell.length_b   1.000
_cell.length_c   1.000
_cell.angle_alpha   90.00
_cell.angle_beta   90.00
_cell.angle_gamma   90.00
#
_symmetry.space_group_name_H-M   'P 1'
#
loop_
_entity.id
_entity.type
_entity.pdbx_description
1 polymer ?
#
loop_
_entity_poly.entity_id
_entity_poly.type
_entity_poly.pdbx_seq_one_letter_code
_entity_poly.pdbx_strand_id
1 'polypeptide(L)'
;MILATEKKRTSFSNILLNYGFNKGQVDHILNSPAGILGLNEKDLSANLVNWYSFEINDKFYTSLTANAELLTLDATYINNRFKELMTLFTKKDINKMLVTCPKVFLDDFVTIQEKVQYIVNNMQVEQKSIVKTYALQFDLYHIKCRHLFLCRSGHYKRVKKKEKSKNPPLDKVFSKNVETYLKLSKLTEEEFLAFCDVYELEEKDLQDEIRLQLDEEDEI
;
A
#
# COMPACT_ATOMS: atom_id res chain seq x y z
N MET A 1 25.85 9.97 26.07
CA MET A 1 25.02 9.41 24.98
C MET A 1 23.57 9.21 25.43
N ILE A 2 23.31 8.48 26.52
CA ILE A 2 21.97 8.21 27.06
C ILE A 2 21.14 9.49 27.32
N LEU A 3 21.71 10.47 28.03
CA LEU A 3 21.05 11.75 28.34
C LEU A 3 20.66 12.59 27.10
N ALA A 4 21.43 12.49 26.01
CA ALA A 4 21.14 13.22 24.77
C ALA A 4 19.94 12.61 24.04
N THR A 5 19.85 11.27 24.05
CA THR A 5 18.73 10.52 23.48
C THR A 5 17.44 10.75 24.27
N GLU A 6 17.50 10.78 25.61
CA GLU A 6 16.35 11.08 26.46
C GLU A 6 15.83 12.49 26.24
N LYS A 7 16.72 13.51 26.24
CA LYS A 7 16.33 14.89 25.95
C LYS A 7 15.65 15.02 24.58
N LYS A 8 16.19 14.34 23.56
CA LYS A 8 15.60 14.33 22.22
C LYS A 8 14.21 13.68 22.20
N ARG A 9 14.04 12.53 22.88
CA ARG A 9 12.75 11.87 23.04
C ARG A 9 11.72 12.76 23.71
N THR A 10 12.08 13.46 24.78
CA THR A 10 11.19 14.41 25.46
C THR A 10 10.75 15.54 24.53
N SER A 11 11.69 16.11 23.78
CA SER A 11 11.38 17.18 22.83
C SER A 11 10.43 16.72 21.72
N PHE A 12 10.73 15.56 21.11
CA PHE A 12 9.89 14.95 20.08
C PHE A 12 8.50 14.58 20.60
N SER A 13 8.41 14.10 21.85
CA SER A 13 7.14 13.85 22.53
C SER A 13 6.32 15.13 22.63
N ASN A 14 6.92 16.25 23.05
CA ASN A 14 6.22 17.53 23.15
C ASN A 14 5.74 18.01 21.78
N ILE A 15 6.56 17.86 20.73
CA ILE A 15 6.16 18.20 19.35
C ILE A 15 4.93 17.37 18.96
N LEU A 16 4.99 16.04 19.05
CA LEU A 16 3.87 15.19 18.63
C LEU A 16 2.59 15.47 19.43
N LEU A 17 2.68 15.69 20.74
CA LEU A 17 1.55 16.09 21.58
C LEU A 17 0.94 17.44 21.13
N ASN A 18 1.78 18.42 20.79
CA ASN A 18 1.33 19.72 20.28
C ASN A 18 0.64 19.59 18.91
N TYR A 19 1.01 18.58 18.13
CA TYR A 19 0.38 18.21 16.87
C TYR A 19 -0.79 17.22 17.07
N GLY A 20 -1.37 17.13 18.28
CA GLY A 20 -2.64 16.45 18.51
C GLY A 20 -2.57 14.92 18.66
N PHE A 21 -1.37 14.31 18.59
CA PHE A 21 -1.21 12.91 18.94
C PHE A 21 -1.44 12.71 20.45
N ASN A 22 -2.09 11.61 20.83
CA ASN A 22 -2.24 11.26 22.25
C ASN A 22 -0.98 10.56 22.79
N LYS A 23 -0.84 10.48 24.11
CA LYS A 23 0.34 9.89 24.76
C LYS A 23 0.67 8.47 24.27
N GLY A 24 -0.34 7.61 24.12
CA GLY A 24 -0.13 6.24 23.64
C GLY A 24 0.37 6.19 22.19
N GLN A 25 -0.13 7.07 21.33
CA GLN A 25 0.36 7.21 19.95
C GLN A 25 1.80 7.72 19.92
N VAL A 26 2.11 8.73 20.74
CA VAL A 26 3.47 9.26 20.87
C VAL A 26 4.44 8.17 21.31
N ASP A 27 4.10 7.41 22.35
CA ASP A 27 4.93 6.31 22.84
C ASP A 27 5.13 5.24 21.75
N HIS A 28 4.08 4.90 21.00
CA HIS A 28 4.19 3.97 19.88
C HIS A 28 5.12 4.48 18.78
N ILE A 29 4.95 5.75 18.36
CA ILE A 29 5.75 6.39 17.32
C ILE A 29 7.23 6.45 17.72
N LEU A 30 7.54 6.88 18.95
CA LEU A 30 8.93 7.05 19.41
C LEU A 30 9.66 5.71 19.67
N ASN A 31 8.92 4.63 19.84
CA ASN A 31 9.47 3.28 19.96
C ASN A 31 9.45 2.49 18.65
N SER A 32 8.87 3.06 17.58
CA SER A 32 8.87 2.43 16.25
C SER A 32 10.28 2.45 15.61
N PRO A 33 10.59 1.49 14.72
CA PRO A 33 11.86 1.47 13.99
C PRO A 33 11.93 2.52 12.87
N ALA A 34 10.95 3.41 12.75
CA ALA A 34 10.78 4.38 11.67
C ALA A 34 11.89 5.44 11.55
N GLY A 35 12.94 5.39 12.37
CA GLY A 35 14.07 6.31 12.27
C GLY A 35 13.72 7.78 12.58
N ILE A 36 12.54 8.06 13.15
CA ILE A 36 12.09 9.44 13.47
C ILE A 36 13.10 10.16 14.37
N LEU A 37 13.70 9.45 15.34
CA LEU A 37 14.75 10.00 16.20
C LEU A 37 16.06 10.33 15.47
N GLY A 38 16.19 10.02 14.18
CA GLY A 38 17.27 10.49 13.31
C GLY A 38 17.09 11.95 12.87
N LEU A 39 15.85 12.44 12.78
CA LEU A 39 15.52 13.81 12.35
C LEU A 39 15.94 14.86 13.40
N ASN A 40 16.02 16.13 13.01
CA ASN A 40 16.03 17.23 13.97
C ASN A 40 14.58 17.72 14.25
N GLU A 41 14.41 18.55 15.28
CA GLU A 41 13.08 19.04 15.72
C GLU A 41 12.37 19.89 14.66
N LYS A 42 13.15 20.67 13.89
CA LYS A 42 12.64 21.53 12.82
C LYS A 42 12.11 20.68 11.68
N ASP A 43 12.83 19.63 11.30
CA ASP A 43 12.43 18.72 10.24
C ASP A 43 11.18 17.93 10.64
N LEU A 44 11.12 17.39 11.87
CA LEU A 44 9.91 16.72 12.36
C LEU A 44 8.69 17.66 12.30
N SER A 45 8.85 18.90 12.78
CA SER A 45 7.78 19.89 12.77
C SER A 45 7.34 20.21 11.35
N ALA A 46 8.29 20.44 10.43
CA ALA A 46 8.00 20.71 9.03
C ALA A 46 7.29 19.52 8.34
N ASN A 47 7.73 18.29 8.60
CA ASN A 47 7.12 17.07 8.07
C ASN A 47 5.67 16.91 8.52
N LEU A 48 5.40 17.16 9.81
CA LEU A 48 4.04 17.09 10.37
C LEU A 48 3.08 18.10 9.72
N VAL A 49 3.55 19.33 9.44
CA VAL A 49 2.74 20.34 8.76
C VAL A 49 2.28 19.87 7.37
N ASN A 50 3.09 19.09 6.65
CA ASN A 50 2.72 18.61 5.31
C ASN A 50 1.49 17.70 5.35
N TRP A 51 1.40 16.86 6.38
CA TRP A 51 0.28 15.95 6.57
C TRP A 51 -1.02 16.68 6.92
N TYR A 52 -0.97 17.92 7.41
CA TYR A 52 -2.16 18.71 7.73
C TYR A 52 -2.91 19.25 6.50
N SER A 53 -2.36 19.06 5.30
CA SER A 53 -3.10 19.26 4.05
C SER A 53 -4.19 18.21 3.82
N PHE A 54 -4.15 17.10 4.58
CA PHE A 54 -5.13 16.02 4.56
C PHE A 54 -6.30 16.29 5.51
N GLU A 55 -7.35 15.48 5.38
CA GLU A 55 -8.48 15.53 6.32
C GLU A 55 -8.05 14.96 7.69
N ILE A 56 -7.97 15.82 8.69
CA ILE A 56 -7.57 15.46 10.06
C ILE A 56 -8.79 14.90 10.81
N ASN A 57 -8.70 13.65 11.21
CA ASN A 57 -9.69 12.94 12.05
C ASN A 57 -8.98 11.80 12.81
N ASP A 58 -9.69 11.03 13.64
CA ASP A 58 -9.07 9.97 14.44
C ASP A 58 -8.35 8.90 13.59
N LYS A 59 -8.85 8.63 12.37
CA LYS A 59 -8.23 7.67 11.44
C LYS A 59 -6.94 8.20 10.85
N PHE A 60 -6.82 9.51 10.66
CA PHE A 60 -5.57 10.16 10.25
C PHE A 60 -4.45 9.89 11.28
N TYR A 61 -4.68 10.20 12.56
CA TYR A 61 -3.68 9.96 13.61
C TYR A 61 -3.38 8.47 13.79
N THR A 62 -4.41 7.63 13.75
CA THR A 62 -4.25 6.17 13.83
C THR A 62 -3.38 5.65 12.69
N SER A 63 -3.58 6.15 11.47
CA SER A 63 -2.79 5.70 10.32
C SER A 63 -1.32 6.14 10.40
N LEU A 64 -1.05 7.41 10.73
CA LEU A 64 0.32 7.89 10.91
C LEU A 64 1.03 7.20 12.08
N THR A 65 0.31 6.86 13.15
CA THR A 65 0.86 6.10 14.28
C THR A 65 1.27 4.68 13.85
N ALA A 66 0.44 4.03 13.04
CA ALA A 66 0.68 2.67 12.55
C ALA A 66 1.75 2.60 11.44
N ASN A 67 2.02 3.72 10.76
CA ASN A 67 3.00 3.83 9.67
C ASN A 67 3.91 5.01 9.96
N ALA A 68 4.64 4.93 11.08
CA ALA A 68 5.42 6.04 11.61
C ALA A 68 6.52 6.52 10.64
N GLU A 69 6.97 5.69 9.70
CA GLU A 69 7.91 6.10 8.64
C GLU A 69 7.36 7.23 7.77
N LEU A 70 6.03 7.38 7.65
CA LEU A 70 5.41 8.50 6.95
C LEU A 70 5.78 9.86 7.56
N LEU A 71 6.06 9.92 8.87
CA LEU A 71 6.47 11.14 9.55
C LEU A 71 7.90 11.59 9.19
N THR A 72 8.67 10.73 8.52
CA THR A 72 10.02 11.06 8.03
C THR A 72 10.03 11.69 6.64
N LEU A 73 8.90 11.66 5.93
CA LEU A 73 8.78 12.19 4.58
C LEU A 73 8.76 13.71 4.56
N ASP A 74 9.64 14.31 3.77
CA ASP A 74 9.74 15.76 3.64
C ASP A 74 8.66 16.37 2.74
N ALA A 75 8.55 17.70 2.79
CA ALA A 75 7.53 18.46 2.07
C ALA A 75 7.63 18.30 0.55
N THR A 76 8.84 18.24 0.01
CA THR A 76 9.07 18.13 -1.43
C THR A 76 8.60 16.78 -1.92
N TYR A 77 8.97 15.72 -1.20
CA TYR A 77 8.56 14.36 -1.49
C TYR A 77 7.03 14.22 -1.43
N ILE A 78 6.39 14.64 -0.32
CA ILE A 78 4.93 14.53 -0.17
C ILE A 78 4.19 15.32 -1.25
N ASN A 79 4.64 16.53 -1.57
CA ASN A 79 4.02 17.34 -2.62
C ASN A 79 4.15 16.70 -4.01
N ASN A 80 5.32 16.12 -4.32
CA ASN A 80 5.52 15.40 -5.58
C ASN A 80 4.65 14.14 -5.64
N ARG A 81 4.66 13.34 -4.57
CA ARG A 81 3.80 12.16 -4.47
C ARG A 81 2.32 12.50 -4.57
N PHE A 82 1.88 13.62 -3.99
CA PHE A 82 0.51 14.07 -4.13
C PHE A 82 0.16 14.41 -5.59
N LYS A 83 1.05 15.10 -6.32
CA LYS A 83 0.88 15.38 -7.75
C LYS A 83 0.81 14.12 -8.59
N GLU A 84 1.70 13.16 -8.32
CA GLU A 84 1.72 11.84 -8.96
C GLU A 84 0.39 11.11 -8.76
N LEU A 85 -0.05 10.98 -7.50
CA LEU A 85 -1.31 10.31 -7.16
C LEU A 85 -2.52 11.04 -7.76
N MET A 86 -2.49 12.37 -7.89
CA MET A 86 -3.55 13.16 -8.53
C MET A 86 -3.73 12.85 -10.02
N THR A 87 -2.73 12.23 -10.69
CA THR A 87 -2.88 11.74 -12.07
C THR A 87 -3.77 10.49 -12.15
N LEU A 88 -3.93 9.76 -11.04
CA LEU A 88 -4.71 8.53 -10.95
C LEU A 88 -5.99 8.70 -10.11
N PHE A 89 -5.98 9.56 -9.11
CA PHE A 89 -7.02 9.61 -8.08
C PHE A 89 -7.44 11.04 -7.77
N THR A 90 -8.64 11.22 -7.23
CA THR A 90 -9.07 12.54 -6.76
C THR A 90 -8.42 12.86 -5.41
N LYS A 91 -8.36 14.15 -5.03
CA LYS A 91 -7.90 14.55 -3.68
C LYS A 91 -8.63 13.82 -2.55
N LYS A 92 -9.94 13.59 -2.71
CA LYS A 92 -10.76 12.85 -1.74
C LYS A 92 -10.32 11.39 -1.63
N ASP A 93 -9.97 10.77 -2.75
CA ASP A 93 -9.49 9.40 -2.79
C ASP A 93 -8.11 9.29 -2.13
N ILE A 94 -7.19 10.23 -2.43
CA ILE A 94 -5.86 10.28 -1.81
C ILE A 94 -5.96 10.44 -0.28
N ASN A 95 -6.86 11.30 0.21
CA ASN A 95 -7.13 11.43 1.64
C ASN A 95 -7.56 10.11 2.26
N LYS A 96 -8.42 9.35 1.56
CA LYS A 96 -8.85 8.02 2.02
C LYS A 96 -7.73 6.99 1.98
N MET A 97 -6.83 7.08 1.00
CA MET A 97 -5.70 6.18 0.83
C MET A 97 -4.68 6.28 1.97
N LEU A 98 -4.58 7.42 2.67
CA LEU A 98 -3.79 7.48 3.90
C LEU A 98 -4.26 6.46 4.93
N VAL A 99 -5.56 6.16 5.00
CA VAL A 99 -6.13 5.18 5.95
C VAL A 99 -6.13 3.77 5.37
N THR A 100 -6.47 3.63 4.08
CA THR A 100 -6.63 2.29 3.48
C THR A 100 -5.33 1.73 2.92
N CYS A 101 -4.49 2.53 2.29
CA CYS A 101 -3.27 2.07 1.61
C CYS A 101 -2.08 3.01 1.89
N PRO A 102 -1.67 3.23 3.16
CA PRO A 102 -0.59 4.17 3.50
C PRO A 102 0.74 3.91 2.74
N LYS A 103 1.01 2.65 2.33
CA LYS A 103 2.19 2.32 1.51
C LYS A 103 2.25 3.06 0.17
N VAL A 104 1.15 3.57 -0.35
CA VAL A 104 1.16 4.36 -1.60
C VAL A 104 1.91 5.69 -1.47
N PHE A 105 2.27 6.10 -0.26
CA PHE A 105 3.16 7.23 -0.02
C PHE A 105 4.64 6.81 0.04
N LEU A 106 4.94 5.52 0.07
CA LEU A 106 6.30 4.98 0.23
C LEU A 106 6.78 4.24 -1.02
N ASP A 107 5.89 3.49 -1.68
CA ASP A 107 6.20 2.71 -2.88
C ASP A 107 6.67 3.60 -4.03
N ASP A 108 7.44 3.04 -4.97
CA ASP A 108 7.74 3.73 -6.23
C ASP A 108 6.47 4.01 -7.05
N PHE A 109 6.41 5.15 -7.74
CA PHE A 109 5.22 5.52 -8.47
C PHE A 109 4.93 4.59 -9.66
N VAL A 110 5.96 4.06 -10.33
CA VAL A 110 5.79 3.07 -11.41
C VAL A 110 5.14 1.81 -10.85
N THR A 111 5.59 1.32 -9.70
CA THR A 111 4.96 0.17 -9.03
C THR A 111 3.49 0.43 -8.68
N ILE A 112 3.16 1.66 -8.24
CA ILE A 112 1.75 2.03 -8.00
C ILE A 112 0.95 1.99 -9.30
N GLN A 113 1.50 2.52 -10.40
CA GLN A 113 0.86 2.49 -11.71
C GLN A 113 0.63 1.06 -12.21
N GLU A 114 1.62 0.18 -12.08
CA GLU A 114 1.50 -1.24 -12.46
C GLU A 114 0.38 -1.94 -11.67
N LYS A 115 0.31 -1.72 -10.35
CA LYS A 115 -0.78 -2.25 -9.52
C LYS A 115 -2.14 -1.76 -9.98
N VAL A 116 -2.28 -0.45 -10.25
CA VAL A 116 -3.54 0.14 -10.74
C VAL A 116 -3.91 -0.42 -12.10
N GLN A 117 -2.96 -0.47 -13.04
CA GLN A 117 -3.17 -0.99 -14.39
C GLN A 117 -3.59 -2.46 -14.36
N TYR A 118 -2.95 -3.29 -13.54
CA TYR A 118 -3.34 -4.69 -13.39
C TYR A 118 -4.79 -4.82 -12.89
N ILE A 119 -5.17 -4.07 -11.85
CA ILE A 119 -6.53 -4.12 -11.29
C ILE A 119 -7.56 -3.61 -12.31
N VAL A 120 -7.25 -2.55 -13.07
CA VAL A 120 -8.16 -2.00 -14.08
C VAL A 120 -8.29 -2.92 -15.29
N ASN A 121 -7.18 -3.43 -15.82
CA ASN A 121 -7.14 -4.12 -17.10
C ASN A 121 -7.37 -5.63 -16.96
N ASN A 122 -6.68 -6.27 -16.02
CA ASN A 122 -6.72 -7.72 -15.83
C ASN A 122 -7.91 -8.12 -14.95
N MET A 123 -8.15 -7.38 -13.85
CA MET A 123 -9.31 -7.66 -12.98
C MET A 123 -10.61 -6.98 -13.45
N GLN A 124 -10.54 -6.06 -14.42
CA GLN A 124 -11.68 -5.31 -14.97
C GLN A 124 -12.45 -4.51 -13.90
N VAL A 125 -11.73 -3.90 -12.96
CA VAL A 125 -12.33 -3.10 -11.88
C VAL A 125 -12.19 -1.61 -12.15
N GLU A 126 -13.24 -0.84 -11.91
CA GLU A 126 -13.19 0.61 -12.01
C GLU A 126 -12.15 1.20 -11.03
N GLN A 127 -11.31 2.10 -11.51
CA GLN A 127 -10.23 2.74 -10.73
C GLN A 127 -10.71 3.38 -9.42
N LYS A 128 -11.86 4.08 -9.43
CA LYS A 128 -12.49 4.68 -8.23
C LYS A 128 -12.92 3.67 -7.16
N SER A 129 -13.00 2.38 -7.50
CA SER A 129 -13.34 1.32 -6.55
C SER A 129 -12.11 0.81 -5.79
N ILE A 130 -10.91 0.97 -6.37
CA ILE A 130 -9.64 0.53 -5.78
C ILE A 130 -9.42 1.17 -4.41
N VAL A 131 -9.61 2.49 -4.33
CA VAL A 131 -9.36 3.30 -3.11
C VAL A 131 -10.30 3.01 -1.95
N LYS A 132 -11.37 2.26 -2.19
CA LYS A 132 -12.30 1.80 -1.15
C LYS A 132 -11.84 0.51 -0.48
N THR A 133 -10.73 -0.06 -0.93
CA THR A 133 -10.19 -1.35 -0.51
C THR A 133 -8.75 -1.19 -0.02
N TYR A 134 -8.16 -2.30 0.43
CA TYR A 134 -6.74 -2.37 0.80
C TYR A 134 -5.86 -2.85 -0.37
N ALA A 135 -6.36 -2.87 -1.61
CA ALA A 135 -5.65 -3.47 -2.75
C ALA A 135 -4.23 -2.93 -2.92
N LEU A 136 -4.05 -1.61 -2.88
CA LEU A 136 -2.74 -0.97 -3.12
C LEU A 136 -1.78 -1.08 -1.92
N GLN A 137 -2.23 -1.60 -0.77
CA GLN A 137 -1.37 -1.93 0.37
C GLN A 137 -0.52 -3.19 0.12
N PHE A 138 -0.95 -4.04 -0.81
CA PHE A 138 -0.23 -5.25 -1.21
C PHE A 138 0.73 -4.94 -2.36
N ASP A 139 1.81 -5.70 -2.46
CA ASP A 139 2.67 -5.70 -3.64
C ASP A 139 1.95 -6.32 -4.85
N LEU A 140 2.51 -6.11 -6.03
CA LEU A 140 1.90 -6.59 -7.27
C LEU A 140 1.79 -8.12 -7.29
N TYR A 141 2.80 -8.83 -6.82
CA TYR A 141 2.80 -10.30 -6.78
C TYR A 141 1.62 -10.83 -5.95
N HIS A 142 1.42 -10.33 -4.73
CA HIS A 142 0.30 -10.73 -3.88
C HIS A 142 -1.06 -10.38 -4.51
N ILE A 143 -1.14 -9.24 -5.22
CA ILE A 143 -2.35 -8.87 -5.99
C ILE A 143 -2.63 -9.92 -7.07
N LYS A 144 -1.61 -10.30 -7.85
CA LYS A 144 -1.72 -11.32 -8.90
C LYS A 144 -2.09 -12.68 -8.29
N CYS A 145 -1.42 -13.12 -7.22
CA CYS A 145 -1.73 -14.38 -6.54
C CYS A 145 -3.20 -14.46 -6.14
N ARG A 146 -3.71 -13.43 -5.44
CA ARG A 146 -5.10 -13.42 -4.98
C ARG A 146 -6.11 -13.47 -6.13
N HIS A 147 -5.85 -12.71 -7.19
CA HIS A 147 -6.71 -12.67 -8.36
C HIS A 147 -6.66 -13.99 -9.15
N LEU A 148 -5.46 -14.49 -9.45
CA LEU A 148 -5.26 -15.67 -10.26
C LEU A 148 -5.69 -16.95 -9.56
N PHE A 149 -5.53 -17.06 -8.24
CA PHE A 149 -6.07 -18.16 -7.47
C PHE A 149 -7.59 -18.25 -7.59
N LEU A 150 -8.30 -17.12 -7.49
CA LEU A 150 -9.74 -17.08 -7.70
C LEU A 150 -10.11 -17.36 -9.16
N CYS A 151 -9.32 -16.91 -10.13
CA CYS A 151 -9.54 -17.23 -11.54
C CYS A 151 -9.40 -18.73 -11.82
N ARG A 152 -8.30 -19.34 -11.40
CA ARG A 152 -7.96 -20.75 -11.65
C ARG A 152 -8.84 -21.72 -10.86
N SER A 153 -9.34 -21.31 -9.70
CA SER A 153 -10.37 -22.05 -8.96
C SER A 153 -11.81 -21.79 -9.46
N GLY A 154 -12.00 -20.92 -10.46
CA GLY A 154 -13.30 -20.65 -11.09
C GLY A 154 -14.21 -19.65 -10.35
N HIS A 155 -13.69 -18.99 -9.31
CA HIS A 155 -14.39 -18.02 -8.45
C HIS A 155 -14.25 -16.56 -8.92
N TYR A 156 -13.42 -16.29 -9.91
CA TYR A 156 -13.31 -14.99 -10.58
C TYR A 156 -13.27 -15.20 -12.08
N LYS A 157 -14.02 -14.40 -12.84
CA LYS A 157 -14.10 -14.53 -14.30
C LYS A 157 -13.97 -13.18 -14.98
N ARG A 158 -13.35 -13.16 -16.16
CA ARG A 158 -13.37 -12.00 -17.03
C ARG A 158 -14.80 -11.79 -17.55
N VAL A 159 -15.40 -10.66 -17.20
CA VAL A 159 -16.79 -10.36 -17.53
C VAL A 159 -16.83 -9.67 -18.89
N LYS A 160 -17.75 -10.11 -19.76
CA LYS A 160 -18.02 -9.43 -21.03
C LYS A 160 -18.68 -8.07 -20.74
N LYS A 161 -18.37 -7.03 -21.53
CA LYS A 161 -18.78 -5.62 -21.30
C LYS A 161 -20.29 -5.38 -21.03
N LYS A 162 -21.17 -6.34 -21.28
CA LYS A 162 -22.64 -6.22 -21.14
C LYS A 162 -23.24 -7.05 -19.98
N GLU A 163 -22.42 -7.83 -19.27
CA GLU A 163 -22.90 -8.71 -18.19
C GLU A 163 -22.61 -8.11 -16.82
N LYS A 164 -23.54 -8.30 -15.87
CA LYS A 164 -23.27 -7.98 -14.47
C LYS A 164 -22.25 -8.98 -13.94
N SER A 165 -21.16 -8.47 -13.36
CA SER A 165 -20.15 -9.30 -12.72
C SER A 165 -20.75 -10.09 -11.55
N LYS A 166 -20.48 -11.40 -11.52
CA LYS A 166 -20.71 -12.26 -10.34
C LYS A 166 -19.42 -12.43 -9.52
N ASN A 167 -18.36 -11.71 -9.86
CA ASN A 167 -17.10 -11.81 -9.14
C ASN A 167 -17.26 -11.28 -7.71
N PRO A 168 -16.46 -11.81 -6.76
CA PRO A 168 -16.40 -11.29 -5.42
C PRO A 168 -16.11 -9.78 -5.38
N PRO A 169 -16.67 -9.06 -4.40
CA PRO A 169 -16.39 -7.64 -4.25
C PRO A 169 -14.92 -7.41 -3.87
N LEU A 170 -14.34 -6.34 -4.41
CA LEU A 170 -12.89 -6.08 -4.36
C LEU A 170 -12.36 -5.97 -2.92
N ASP A 171 -13.15 -5.46 -1.98
CA ASP A 171 -12.80 -5.34 -0.56
C ASP A 171 -12.62 -6.70 0.12
N LYS A 172 -13.35 -7.74 -0.34
CA LYS A 172 -13.18 -9.11 0.14
C LYS A 172 -11.99 -9.80 -0.52
N VAL A 173 -11.77 -9.55 -1.82
CA VAL A 173 -10.58 -10.04 -2.52
C VAL A 173 -9.31 -9.54 -1.83
N PHE A 174 -9.27 -8.26 -1.44
CA PHE A 174 -8.13 -7.65 -0.75
C PHE A 174 -8.39 -7.42 0.75
N SER A 175 -9.09 -8.36 1.40
CA SER A 175 -9.23 -8.34 2.86
C SER A 175 -7.87 -8.54 3.55
N LYS A 176 -7.58 -7.75 4.59
CA LYS A 176 -6.41 -7.96 5.47
C LYS A 176 -6.44 -9.30 6.20
N ASN A 177 -7.63 -9.81 6.49
CA ASN A 177 -7.82 -11.14 7.05
C ASN A 177 -7.87 -12.16 5.89
N VAL A 178 -6.90 -13.08 5.86
CA VAL A 178 -6.75 -14.12 4.84
C VAL A 178 -7.93 -15.10 4.83
N GLU A 179 -8.47 -15.47 5.99
CA GLU A 179 -9.65 -16.34 6.11
C GLU A 179 -10.89 -15.73 5.42
N THR A 180 -11.06 -14.41 5.51
CA THR A 180 -12.14 -13.70 4.80
C THR A 180 -11.98 -13.78 3.28
N TYR A 181 -10.74 -13.76 2.80
CA TYR A 181 -10.43 -13.95 1.39
C TYR A 181 -10.65 -15.41 0.95
N LEU A 182 -10.19 -16.39 1.73
CA LEU A 182 -10.32 -17.82 1.42
C LEU A 182 -11.77 -18.30 1.40
N LYS A 183 -12.67 -17.67 2.18
CA LYS A 183 -14.12 -17.90 2.10
C LYS A 183 -14.71 -17.66 0.71
N LEU A 184 -14.02 -16.90 -0.16
CA LEU A 184 -14.44 -16.66 -1.54
C LEU A 184 -14.28 -17.89 -2.44
N SER A 185 -13.28 -18.73 -2.18
CA SER A 185 -13.02 -19.97 -2.95
C SER A 185 -13.42 -21.24 -2.21
N LYS A 186 -13.61 -21.17 -0.88
CA LYS A 186 -13.81 -22.32 0.01
C LYS A 186 -12.62 -23.30 0.01
N LEU A 187 -11.45 -22.80 -0.37
CA LEU A 187 -10.18 -23.52 -0.32
C LEU A 187 -9.40 -23.12 0.94
N THR A 188 -8.43 -23.95 1.28
CA THR A 188 -7.58 -23.80 2.47
C THR A 188 -6.45 -22.80 2.24
N GLU A 189 -5.84 -22.34 3.33
CA GLU A 189 -4.65 -21.50 3.28
C GLU A 189 -3.46 -22.25 2.68
N GLU A 190 -3.33 -23.54 2.96
CA GLU A 190 -2.29 -24.41 2.39
C GLU A 190 -2.38 -24.47 0.86
N GLU A 191 -3.58 -24.65 0.30
CA GLU A 191 -3.79 -24.65 -1.16
C GLU A 191 -3.46 -23.29 -1.78
N PHE A 192 -3.74 -22.19 -1.08
CA PHE A 192 -3.39 -20.85 -1.55
C PHE A 192 -1.88 -20.59 -1.53
N LEU A 193 -1.19 -21.03 -0.47
CA LEU A 193 0.27 -20.89 -0.38
C LEU A 193 0.97 -21.76 -1.42
N ALA A 194 0.55 -23.03 -1.57
CA ALA A 194 1.07 -23.90 -2.62
C ALA A 194 0.85 -23.31 -4.03
N PHE A 195 -0.30 -22.66 -4.25
CA PHE A 195 -0.54 -21.93 -5.49
C PHE A 195 0.43 -20.76 -5.69
N CYS A 196 0.72 -19.99 -4.63
CA CYS A 196 1.66 -18.87 -4.71
C CYS A 196 3.07 -19.36 -5.08
N ASP A 197 3.54 -20.45 -4.47
CA ASP A 197 4.86 -21.04 -4.76
C ASP A 197 4.96 -21.48 -6.23
N VAL A 198 3.95 -22.19 -6.73
CA VAL A 198 3.90 -22.61 -8.14
C VAL A 198 3.83 -21.39 -9.07
N TYR A 199 3.04 -20.38 -8.72
CA TYR A 199 2.92 -19.16 -9.51
C TYR A 199 4.22 -18.35 -9.56
N GLU A 200 5.01 -18.34 -8.48
CA GLU A 200 6.32 -17.69 -8.48
C GLU A 200 7.29 -18.37 -9.44
N LEU A 201 7.27 -19.71 -9.52
CA LEU A 201 8.06 -20.46 -10.49
C LEU A 201 7.60 -20.17 -11.92
N GLU A 202 6.28 -20.17 -12.18
CA GLU A 202 5.73 -19.83 -13.50
C GLU A 202 6.16 -18.43 -13.97
N GLU A 203 6.17 -17.42 -13.10
CA GLU A 203 6.60 -16.07 -13.47
C GLU A 203 8.12 -15.99 -13.73
N LYS A 204 8.94 -16.77 -13.02
CA LYS A 204 10.39 -16.84 -13.26
C LYS A 204 10.68 -17.49 -14.61
N ASP A 205 10.05 -18.63 -14.90
CA ASP A 205 10.22 -19.33 -16.17
C ASP A 205 9.84 -18.42 -17.36
N LEU A 206 8.73 -17.67 -17.25
CA LEU A 206 8.32 -16.69 -18.26
C LEU A 206 9.32 -15.54 -18.44
N GLN A 207 9.93 -15.05 -17.35
CA GLN A 207 10.94 -14.00 -17.42
C GLN A 207 12.23 -14.49 -18.08
N ASP A 208 12.65 -15.73 -17.77
CA ASP A 208 13.81 -16.35 -18.39
C ASP A 208 13.59 -16.59 -19.89
N GLU A 209 12.39 -17.05 -20.29
CA GLU A 209 12.01 -17.18 -21.70
C GLU A 209 12.06 -15.85 -22.45
N ILE A 210 11.49 -14.77 -21.87
CA ILE A 210 11.52 -13.43 -22.47
C ILE A 210 12.97 -12.93 -22.60
N ARG A 211 13.80 -13.16 -21.59
CA ARG A 211 15.19 -12.73 -21.60
C ARG A 211 15.98 -13.43 -22.72
N LEU A 212 15.80 -14.74 -22.87
CA LEU A 212 16.44 -15.51 -23.94
C LEU A 212 16.02 -15.00 -25.33
N GLN A 213 14.75 -14.62 -25.51
CA GLN A 213 14.26 -14.06 -26.77
C GLN A 213 14.90 -12.70 -27.10
N LEU A 214 15.09 -11.83 -26.09
CA LEU A 214 15.73 -10.52 -26.28
C LEU A 214 17.23 -10.65 -26.59
N ASP A 215 17.92 -11.57 -25.91
CA ASP A 215 19.35 -11.82 -26.16
C ASP A 215 19.58 -12.39 -27.59
N GLU A 216 18.64 -13.19 -28.13
CA GLU A 216 18.68 -13.66 -29.52
C GLU A 216 18.40 -12.56 -30.56
N GLU A 217 17.59 -11.55 -30.24
CA GLU A 217 17.29 -10.42 -31.14
C GLU A 217 18.45 -9.42 -31.24
N ASP A 218 19.29 -9.29 -30.22
CA ASP A 218 20.45 -8.39 -30.20
C ASP A 218 21.71 -8.98 -30.90
N GLU A 219 21.71 -10.28 -31.23
CA GLU A 219 22.79 -10.96 -31.99
C GLU A 219 22.58 -10.96 -33.52
N ILE A 220 21.51 -10.34 -34.04
CA ILE A 220 21.15 -10.26 -35.47
C ILE A 220 21.39 -8.86 -36.04
#